data_AF-A0A9P5X583-F1
#
_entry.id   AF-A0A9P5X583-F1
#
_cell.length_a   1.000
_cell.length_b   1.000
_cell.length_c   1.000
_cell.angle_alpha   90.00
_cell.angle_beta   90.00
_cell.angle_gamma   90.00
#
_symmetry.space_group_name_H-M   'P 1'
#
loop_
_entity.id
_entity.type
_entity.pdbx_description
1 polymer ?
#
loop_
_entity_poly.entity_id
_entity_poly.type
_entity_poly.pdbx_seq_one_letter_code
_entity_poly.pdbx_strand_id
1 'polypeptide(L)'
;MPAVYPSTIQSLHEKHPDLPPVVQGIDLRCRIEQGQVLNSDNLKQATAIAVGLKGVQGLGVAPKISDAVVESAELRATAIKNIHAAMEYAPADLTQQLRALNDRITTVHNEIKADIAALRQELAAGRAQTANVLGRIHNRFIETNTLRPLEKTVPGYGFELARNISQDLDLATRQLFEQYVTATQNDPAPQIGTMPPNFCGNTYALEHIDILQLVSFYNEDLGIGPNHPGLNERQKAVLKFLVSL
;
A
#
# COMPACT_ATOMS: atom_id res chain seq x y z
N MET A 1 33.80 8.94 -4.15
CA MET A 1 33.94 10.37 -4.53
C MET A 1 34.34 11.14 -3.29
N PRO A 2 35.28 12.11 -3.36
CA PRO A 2 35.62 12.93 -2.21
C PRO A 2 34.39 13.74 -1.76
N ALA A 3 34.22 13.94 -0.44
CA ALA A 3 33.18 14.82 0.09
C ALA A 3 33.41 16.26 -0.40
N VAL A 4 32.33 16.97 -0.73
CA VAL A 4 32.38 18.33 -1.27
C VAL A 4 31.48 19.26 -0.46
N TYR A 5 31.77 20.57 -0.51
CA TYR A 5 30.92 21.57 0.12
C TYR A 5 29.55 21.64 -0.58
N PRO A 6 28.43 21.52 0.16
CA PRO A 6 27.09 21.46 -0.43
C PRO A 6 26.57 22.83 -0.92
N SER A 7 27.16 23.92 -0.45
CA SER A 7 26.83 25.29 -0.81
C SER A 7 28.05 26.20 -0.74
N THR A 8 28.00 27.32 -1.45
CA THR A 8 29.06 28.35 -1.39
C THR A 8 29.02 29.05 -0.03
N ILE A 9 30.19 29.15 0.61
CA ILE A 9 30.39 29.89 1.86
C ILE A 9 31.11 31.18 1.52
N GLN A 10 30.37 32.29 1.61
CA GLN A 10 30.87 33.63 1.32
C GLN A 10 32.07 33.98 2.20
N SER A 11 32.95 34.81 1.63
CA SER A 11 34.05 35.42 2.35
C SER A 11 33.55 36.51 3.30
N LEU A 12 34.36 36.88 4.30
CA LEU A 12 33.99 37.95 5.22
C LEU A 12 34.01 39.32 4.52
N HIS A 13 34.90 39.49 3.55
CA HIS A 13 34.97 40.72 2.76
C HIS A 13 33.73 40.92 1.87
N GLU A 14 33.18 39.85 1.28
CA GLU A 14 31.91 39.93 0.52
C GLU A 14 30.72 40.30 1.43
N LYS A 15 30.71 39.80 2.67
CA LYS A 15 29.62 40.05 3.63
C LYS A 15 29.76 41.40 4.35
N HIS A 16 30.98 41.93 4.45
CA HIS A 16 31.32 43.21 5.07
C HIS A 16 32.23 44.02 4.14
N PRO A 17 31.68 44.62 3.07
CA PRO A 17 32.46 45.26 2.01
C PRO A 17 33.24 46.49 2.48
N ASP A 18 32.85 47.10 3.61
CA ASP A 18 33.52 48.27 4.20
C ASP A 18 34.86 47.92 4.90
N LEU A 19 35.12 46.63 5.09
CA LEU A 19 36.38 46.12 5.63
C LEU A 19 37.45 46.03 4.54
N PRO A 20 38.71 46.35 4.84
CA PRO A 20 39.79 46.06 3.92
C PRO A 20 39.91 44.53 3.73
N PRO A 21 40.39 44.07 2.56
CA PRO A 21 40.51 42.65 2.26
C PRO A 21 41.47 41.91 3.19
N VAL A 22 42.40 42.63 3.82
CA VAL A 22 43.33 42.11 4.82
C VAL A 22 43.33 43.02 6.05
N VAL A 23 43.20 42.44 7.23
CA VAL A 23 43.24 43.16 8.52
C VAL A 23 44.31 42.54 9.40
N GLN A 24 45.38 43.27 9.72
CA GLN A 24 46.46 42.77 10.61
C GLN A 24 47.02 41.41 10.17
N GLY A 25 47.20 41.21 8.86
CA GLY A 25 47.67 39.94 8.28
C GLY A 25 46.60 38.85 8.11
N ILE A 26 45.36 39.11 8.52
CA ILE A 26 44.23 38.19 8.36
C ILE A 26 43.57 38.44 7.00
N ASP A 27 43.61 37.47 6.09
CA ASP A 27 42.92 37.55 4.80
C ASP A 27 41.43 37.25 4.96
N LEU A 28 40.58 38.21 4.58
CA LEU A 28 39.13 38.13 4.70
C LEU A 28 38.45 37.70 3.40
N ARG A 29 39.20 37.47 2.31
CA ARG A 29 38.69 37.10 0.98
C ARG A 29 38.47 35.60 0.80
N CYS A 30 38.75 34.80 1.83
CA CYS A 30 38.62 33.35 1.72
C CYS A 30 37.17 32.94 1.49
N ARG A 31 36.88 32.50 0.27
CA ARG A 31 35.60 31.95 -0.16
C ARG A 31 35.75 30.45 -0.40
N ILE A 32 34.68 29.71 -0.15
CA ILE A 32 34.62 28.27 -0.44
C ILE A 32 33.47 28.07 -1.41
N GLU A 33 33.74 27.51 -2.58
CA GLU A 33 32.71 27.29 -3.59
C GLU A 33 31.95 25.99 -3.37
N GLN A 34 30.68 25.99 -3.76
CA GLN A 34 29.91 24.75 -3.88
C GLN A 34 30.65 23.76 -4.79
N GLY A 35 30.70 22.49 -4.37
CA GLY A 35 31.38 21.43 -5.13
C GLY A 35 32.90 21.39 -4.93
N GLN A 36 33.50 22.37 -4.23
CA GLN A 36 34.89 22.27 -3.82
C GLN A 36 35.08 21.10 -2.85
N VAL A 37 36.20 20.39 -2.95
CA VAL A 37 36.52 19.27 -2.05
C VAL A 37 36.65 19.76 -0.61
N LEU A 38 36.07 19.01 0.33
CA LEU A 38 36.21 19.27 1.76
C LEU A 38 37.70 19.23 2.13
N ASN A 39 38.20 20.34 2.66
CA ASN A 39 39.58 20.47 3.11
C ASN A 39 39.63 20.95 4.56
N SER A 40 40.34 20.23 5.41
CA SER A 40 40.57 20.60 6.82
C SER A 40 41.25 21.97 6.98
N ASP A 41 42.01 22.42 5.97
CA ASP A 41 42.65 23.73 5.97
C ASP A 41 41.63 24.87 5.94
N ASN A 42 40.51 24.70 5.24
CA ASN A 42 39.44 25.70 5.23
C ASN A 42 38.81 25.89 6.62
N LEU A 43 38.67 24.80 7.38
CA LEU A 43 38.19 24.86 8.77
C LEU A 43 39.22 25.56 9.67
N LYS A 44 40.49 25.11 9.62
CA LYS A 44 41.59 25.73 10.38
C LYS A 44 41.69 27.22 10.10
N GLN A 45 41.63 27.62 8.83
CA GLN A 45 41.70 29.00 8.39
C GLN A 45 40.50 29.81 8.90
N ALA A 46 39.27 29.29 8.77
CA ALA A 46 38.08 29.98 9.28
C ALA A 46 38.12 30.19 10.79
N THR A 47 38.56 29.18 11.55
CA THR A 47 38.74 29.30 13.00
C THR A 47 39.84 30.30 13.36
N ALA A 48 40.97 30.27 12.66
CA ALA A 48 42.07 31.21 12.87
C ALA A 48 41.64 32.66 12.58
N ILE A 49 40.86 32.89 11.52
CA ILE A 49 40.30 34.21 11.19
C ILE A 49 39.36 34.70 12.30
N ALA A 50 38.45 33.86 12.79
CA ALA A 50 37.53 34.24 13.87
C ALA A 50 38.27 34.60 15.16
N VAL A 51 39.25 33.79 15.57
CA VAL A 51 40.09 34.05 16.75
C VAL A 51 40.93 35.32 16.56
N GLY A 52 41.53 35.48 15.38
CA GLY A 52 42.34 36.65 15.05
C GLY A 52 41.55 37.95 15.09
N LEU A 53 40.36 37.99 14.49
CA LEU A 53 39.49 39.16 14.49
C LEU A 53 39.01 39.52 15.91
N LYS A 54 38.69 38.52 16.73
CA LYS A 54 38.37 38.72 18.15
C LYS A 54 39.54 39.34 18.93
N GLY A 55 40.76 38.90 18.66
CA GLY A 55 41.98 39.47 19.23
C GLY A 55 42.21 40.92 18.78
N VAL A 56 42.08 41.19 17.48
CA VAL A 56 42.22 42.54 16.90
C VAL A 56 41.19 43.51 17.48
N GLN A 57 39.95 43.05 17.66
CA GLN A 57 38.89 43.82 18.28
C GLN A 57 39.22 44.15 19.75
N GLY A 58 39.62 43.15 20.54
CA GLY A 58 39.95 43.32 21.95
C GLY A 58 41.13 44.27 22.21
N LEU A 59 42.06 44.39 21.25
CA LEU A 59 43.17 45.35 21.31
C LEU A 59 42.77 46.77 20.90
N GLY A 60 41.58 46.99 20.33
CA GLY A 60 41.13 48.31 19.87
C GLY A 60 41.94 48.92 18.71
N VAL A 61 42.80 48.13 18.06
CA VAL A 61 43.73 48.61 17.01
C VAL A 61 43.10 48.73 15.62
N ALA A 62 41.87 48.23 15.43
CA ALA A 62 41.13 48.32 14.18
C ALA A 62 39.66 48.69 14.44
N PRO A 63 39.30 50.00 14.47
CA PRO A 63 37.96 50.46 14.86
C PRO A 63 36.84 50.01 13.91
N LYS A 64 37.19 49.53 12.70
CA LYS A 64 36.24 48.95 11.74
C LYS A 64 35.83 47.51 12.09
N ILE A 65 36.54 46.83 12.99
CA ILE A 65 36.18 45.47 13.43
C ILE A 65 35.17 45.59 14.58
N SER A 66 33.89 45.55 14.22
CA SER A 66 32.78 45.57 15.18
C SER A 66 32.44 44.16 15.69
N ASP A 67 31.59 44.09 16.71
CA ASP A 67 31.07 42.82 17.24
C ASP A 67 30.40 41.99 16.13
N ALA A 68 29.67 42.66 15.23
CA ALA A 68 29.00 42.00 14.10
C ALA A 68 29.99 41.35 13.10
N VAL A 69 31.19 41.90 12.95
CA VAL A 69 32.24 41.32 12.11
C VAL A 69 32.80 40.06 12.76
N VAL A 70 33.09 40.12 14.05
CA VAL A 70 33.58 38.97 14.83
C VAL A 70 32.53 37.86 14.87
N GLU A 71 31.27 38.19 15.16
CA GLU A 71 30.15 37.26 15.15
C GLU A 71 30.01 36.59 13.78
N SER A 72 30.10 37.37 12.70
CA SER A 72 30.04 36.82 11.34
C SER A 72 31.19 35.85 11.04
N ALA A 73 32.39 36.11 11.58
CA ALA A 73 33.53 35.21 11.46
C ALA A 73 33.35 33.90 12.26
N GLU A 74 32.84 34.00 13.50
CA GLU A 74 32.52 32.85 14.35
C GLU A 74 31.40 31.98 13.73
N LEU A 75 30.34 32.59 13.20
CA LEU A 75 29.27 31.90 12.48
C LEU A 75 29.80 31.20 11.23
N ARG A 76 30.69 31.85 10.47
CA ARG A 76 31.32 31.23 9.30
C ARG A 76 32.17 30.01 9.69
N ALA A 77 32.98 30.10 10.74
CA ALA A 77 33.76 28.97 11.24
C ALA A 77 32.86 27.82 11.72
N THR A 78 31.77 28.14 12.41
CA THR A 78 30.78 27.17 12.88
C THR A 78 30.08 26.46 11.73
N ALA A 79 29.67 27.19 10.68
CA ALA A 79 29.06 26.60 9.48
C ALA A 79 30.01 25.60 8.80
N ILE A 80 31.28 25.95 8.64
CA ILE A 80 32.30 25.06 8.05
C ILE A 80 32.50 23.82 8.93
N LYS A 81 32.60 24.00 10.26
CA LYS A 81 32.74 22.88 11.22
C LYS A 81 31.56 21.92 11.14
N ASN A 82 30.34 22.43 11.06
CA ASN A 82 29.14 21.60 10.96
C ASN A 82 29.08 20.82 9.66
N ILE A 83 29.53 21.41 8.54
CA ILE A 83 29.63 20.70 7.26
C ILE A 83 30.65 19.55 7.35
N HIS A 84 31.81 19.80 7.96
CA HIS A 84 32.82 18.76 8.21
C HIS A 84 32.27 17.63 9.07
N ALA A 85 31.64 17.96 10.20
CA ALA A 85 31.03 16.98 11.09
C ALA A 85 29.91 16.19 10.41
N ALA A 86 29.05 16.85 9.62
CA ALA A 86 27.98 16.17 8.90
C ALA A 86 28.53 15.18 7.85
N MET A 87 29.59 15.53 7.13
CA MET A 87 30.18 14.64 6.14
C MET A 87 30.96 13.48 6.77
N GLU A 88 31.59 13.71 7.92
CA GLU A 88 32.37 12.70 8.63
C GLU A 88 31.48 11.72 9.41
N TYR A 89 30.37 12.18 9.99
CA TYR A 89 29.56 11.40 10.93
C TYR A 89 28.10 11.14 10.48
N ALA A 90 27.50 11.92 9.57
CA ALA A 90 26.08 11.77 9.20
C ALA A 90 25.71 10.88 7.99
N PRO A 91 26.60 10.49 7.04
CA PRO A 91 26.11 9.86 5.80
C PRO A 91 25.56 8.44 5.99
N ALA A 92 25.93 7.74 7.06
CA ALA A 92 25.45 6.38 7.31
C ALA A 92 23.99 6.33 7.82
N ASP A 93 23.58 7.28 8.67
CA ASP A 93 22.35 7.16 9.45
C ASP A 93 21.12 7.71 8.70
N LEU A 94 21.23 8.91 8.10
CA LEU A 94 20.06 9.58 7.52
C LEU A 94 19.54 8.90 6.24
N THR A 95 20.45 8.38 5.41
CA THR A 95 20.07 7.65 4.19
C THR A 95 19.43 6.31 4.53
N GLN A 96 19.93 5.64 5.57
CA GLN A 96 19.37 4.38 6.06
C GLN A 96 17.99 4.60 6.68
N GLN A 97 17.82 5.66 7.47
CA GLN A 97 16.52 6.05 8.04
C GLN A 97 15.49 6.40 6.96
N LEU A 98 15.88 7.17 5.92
CA LEU A 98 14.98 7.49 4.80
C LEU A 98 14.54 6.24 4.03
N ARG A 99 15.45 5.29 3.79
CA ARG A 99 15.10 4.01 3.17
C ARG A 99 14.12 3.22 4.06
N ALA A 100 14.43 3.08 5.34
CA ALA A 100 13.56 2.36 6.28
C ALA A 100 12.16 2.99 6.38
N LEU A 101 12.07 4.33 6.35
CA LEU A 101 10.78 5.03 6.31
C LEU A 101 10.03 4.75 5.00
N ASN A 102 10.71 4.81 3.86
CA ASN A 102 10.10 4.53 2.56
C ASN A 102 9.60 3.09 2.45
N ASP A 103 10.38 2.13 2.95
CA ASP A 103 10.01 0.72 3.01
C ASP A 103 8.77 0.53 3.90
N ARG A 104 8.75 1.16 5.07
CA ARG A 104 7.60 1.11 5.99
C ARG A 104 6.35 1.74 5.39
N ILE A 105 6.47 2.87 4.70
CA ILE A 105 5.34 3.50 3.98
C ILE A 105 4.80 2.55 2.92
N THR A 106 5.69 1.88 2.16
CA THR A 106 5.29 0.93 1.13
C THR A 106 4.55 -0.28 1.71
N THR A 107 5.06 -0.82 2.83
CA THR A 107 4.39 -1.92 3.56
C THR A 107 3.01 -1.51 4.03
N VAL A 108 2.89 -0.39 4.75
CA VAL A 108 1.60 0.11 5.26
C VAL A 108 0.62 0.39 4.13
N HIS A 109 1.10 0.95 3.01
CA HIS A 109 0.25 1.18 1.84
C HIS A 109 -0.34 -0.12 1.28
N ASN A 110 0.48 -1.17 1.17
CA ASN A 110 0.05 -2.47 0.67
C ASN A 110 -0.92 -3.15 1.63
N GLU A 111 -0.68 -3.06 2.94
CA GLU A 111 -1.59 -3.56 3.98
C GLU A 111 -2.95 -2.86 3.91
N ILE A 112 -2.98 -1.52 3.89
CA ILE A 112 -4.23 -0.75 3.76
C ILE A 112 -4.99 -1.12 2.47
N LYS A 113 -4.27 -1.32 1.35
CA LYS A 113 -4.90 -1.73 0.09
C LYS A 113 -5.55 -3.12 0.19
N ALA A 114 -4.89 -4.06 0.86
CA ALA A 114 -5.43 -5.39 1.12
C ALA A 114 -6.66 -5.34 2.03
N ASP A 115 -6.59 -4.57 3.12
CA ASP A 115 -7.70 -4.40 4.08
C ASP A 115 -8.92 -3.77 3.42
N ILE A 116 -8.74 -2.73 2.58
CA ILE A 116 -9.84 -2.12 1.83
C ILE A 116 -10.48 -3.12 0.87
N ALA A 117 -9.69 -3.97 0.22
CA ALA A 117 -10.22 -4.99 -0.67
C ALA A 117 -11.04 -6.04 0.09
N ALA A 118 -10.55 -6.49 1.26
CA ALA A 118 -11.26 -7.42 2.14
C ALA A 118 -12.58 -6.82 2.65
N LEU A 119 -12.55 -5.59 3.19
CA LEU A 119 -13.75 -4.90 3.68
C LEU A 119 -14.81 -4.70 2.58
N ARG A 120 -14.39 -4.43 1.35
CA ARG A 120 -15.33 -4.34 0.21
C ARG A 120 -16.02 -5.66 -0.08
N GLN A 121 -15.29 -6.77 0.00
CA GLN A 121 -15.86 -8.11 -0.18
C GLN A 121 -16.81 -8.46 0.96
N GLU A 122 -16.43 -8.19 2.21
CA GLU A 122 -17.30 -8.40 3.39
C GLU A 122 -18.58 -7.57 3.31
N LEU A 123 -18.48 -6.29 2.91
CA LEU A 123 -19.64 -5.43 2.74
C LEU A 123 -20.57 -5.94 1.64
N ALA A 124 -20.01 -6.39 0.51
CA ALA A 124 -20.80 -7.00 -0.57
C ALA A 124 -21.50 -8.27 -0.08
N ALA A 125 -20.80 -9.12 0.68
CA ALA A 125 -21.34 -10.36 1.22
C ALA A 125 -22.46 -10.08 2.22
N GLY A 126 -22.29 -9.11 3.12
CA GLY A 126 -23.32 -8.72 4.08
C GLY A 126 -24.58 -8.14 3.40
N ARG A 127 -24.40 -7.38 2.31
CA ARG A 127 -25.53 -6.90 1.48
C ARG A 127 -26.26 -8.08 0.82
N ALA A 128 -25.53 -9.00 0.21
CA ALA A 128 -26.09 -10.18 -0.42
C ALA A 128 -26.82 -11.08 0.60
N GLN A 129 -26.25 -11.27 1.80
CA GLN A 129 -26.91 -12.00 2.89
C GLN A 129 -28.23 -11.33 3.30
N THR A 130 -28.24 -10.00 3.42
CA THR A 130 -29.47 -9.25 3.75
C THR A 130 -30.52 -9.38 2.64
N ALA A 131 -30.11 -9.27 1.37
CA ALA A 131 -30.98 -9.50 0.23
C ALA A 131 -31.53 -10.94 0.20
N ASN A 132 -30.70 -11.91 0.54
CA ASN A 132 -31.07 -13.33 0.61
C ASN A 132 -32.09 -13.62 1.71
N VAL A 133 -31.99 -12.97 2.87
CA VAL A 133 -33.02 -13.06 3.91
C VAL A 133 -34.37 -12.59 3.36
N LEU A 134 -34.41 -11.45 2.66
CA LEU A 134 -35.64 -10.96 2.02
C LEU A 134 -36.13 -11.91 0.92
N GLY A 135 -35.22 -12.46 0.11
CA GLY A 135 -35.51 -13.45 -0.92
C GLY A 135 -36.12 -14.73 -0.35
N ARG A 136 -35.57 -15.25 0.75
CA ARG A 136 -36.08 -16.43 1.47
C ARG A 136 -37.44 -16.20 2.09
N ILE A 137 -37.64 -15.05 2.72
CA ILE A 137 -38.96 -14.63 3.24
C ILE A 137 -39.97 -14.65 2.09
N HIS A 138 -39.64 -14.00 0.97
CA HIS A 138 -40.51 -13.96 -0.20
C HIS A 138 -40.83 -15.37 -0.72
N ASN A 139 -39.81 -16.21 -0.89
CA ASN A 139 -39.94 -17.58 -1.36
C ASN A 139 -40.79 -18.47 -0.44
N ARG A 140 -40.85 -18.18 0.86
CA ARG A 140 -41.64 -18.94 1.84
C ARG A 140 -43.15 -18.64 1.77
N PHE A 141 -43.52 -17.42 1.36
CA PHE A 141 -44.91 -16.96 1.39
C PHE A 141 -45.59 -16.93 0.02
N ILE A 142 -44.89 -17.32 -1.05
CA ILE A 142 -45.47 -17.44 -2.38
C ILE A 142 -45.90 -18.89 -2.65
N GLU A 143 -47.17 -19.06 -3.04
CA GLU A 143 -47.76 -20.35 -3.42
C GLU A 143 -47.43 -20.78 -4.85
N THR A 144 -46.79 -19.92 -5.65
CA THR A 144 -46.43 -20.22 -7.04
C THR A 144 -45.07 -20.89 -7.14
N ASN A 145 -44.92 -21.85 -8.07
CA ASN A 145 -43.66 -22.55 -8.42
C ASN A 145 -42.59 -21.65 -9.06
N THR A 146 -42.53 -20.37 -8.67
CA THR A 146 -41.62 -19.36 -9.21
C THR A 146 -40.84 -18.74 -8.07
N LEU A 147 -39.92 -19.52 -7.50
CA LEU A 147 -38.99 -19.02 -6.51
C LEU A 147 -38.09 -17.95 -7.12
N ARG A 148 -37.61 -17.04 -6.29
CA ARG A 148 -36.55 -16.09 -6.66
C ARG A 148 -35.18 -16.71 -6.39
N PRO A 149 -34.20 -16.46 -7.27
CA PRO A 149 -32.82 -16.81 -6.98
C PRO A 149 -32.33 -16.01 -5.77
N LEU A 150 -31.30 -16.54 -5.12
CA LEU A 150 -30.53 -15.83 -4.12
C LEU A 150 -29.31 -15.18 -4.77
N GLU A 151 -28.80 -14.14 -4.14
CA GLU A 151 -27.53 -13.51 -4.48
C GLU A 151 -26.36 -14.35 -3.97
N LYS A 152 -25.26 -14.37 -4.72
CA LYS A 152 -24.02 -15.03 -4.33
C LYS A 152 -23.38 -14.34 -3.14
N THR A 153 -22.93 -15.13 -2.17
CA THR A 153 -22.38 -14.68 -0.89
C THR A 153 -20.91 -15.09 -0.70
N VAL A 154 -20.49 -16.19 -1.31
CA VAL A 154 -19.10 -16.69 -1.28
C VAL A 154 -18.42 -16.39 -2.61
N PRO A 155 -17.19 -15.83 -2.65
CA PRO A 155 -16.50 -15.57 -3.92
C PRO A 155 -16.04 -16.87 -4.63
N GLY A 156 -15.74 -16.76 -5.92
CA GLY A 156 -15.19 -17.89 -6.71
C GLY A 156 -16.24 -18.90 -7.18
N TYR A 157 -15.78 -19.98 -7.84
CA TYR A 157 -16.64 -21.09 -8.24
C TYR A 157 -16.56 -22.24 -7.23
N GLY A 158 -17.69 -22.92 -7.00
CA GLY A 158 -17.80 -24.16 -6.24
C GLY A 158 -17.57 -25.42 -7.07
N PHE A 159 -16.67 -25.39 -8.07
CA PHE A 159 -16.46 -26.53 -8.96
C PHE A 159 -16.03 -27.78 -8.20
N GLU A 160 -15.19 -27.66 -7.17
CA GLU A 160 -14.77 -28.82 -6.36
C GLU A 160 -15.94 -29.42 -5.55
N LEU A 161 -16.83 -28.57 -5.00
CA LEU A 161 -18.04 -29.02 -4.33
C LEU A 161 -18.96 -29.78 -5.30
N ALA A 162 -19.19 -29.20 -6.48
CA ALA A 162 -20.00 -29.81 -7.53
C ALA A 162 -19.36 -31.10 -8.08
N ARG A 163 -18.03 -31.15 -8.26
CA ARG A 163 -17.30 -32.37 -8.66
C ARG A 163 -17.52 -33.50 -7.69
N ASN A 164 -17.41 -33.24 -6.39
CA ASN A 164 -17.66 -34.25 -5.36
C ASN A 164 -19.09 -34.81 -5.43
N ILE A 165 -20.10 -33.96 -5.66
CA ILE A 165 -21.50 -34.39 -5.84
C ILE A 165 -21.70 -35.18 -7.13
N SER A 166 -20.93 -34.86 -8.17
CA SER A 166 -21.04 -35.48 -9.49
C SER A 166 -20.52 -36.92 -9.53
N GLN A 167 -19.65 -37.33 -8.58
CA GLN A 167 -19.00 -38.64 -8.59
C GLN A 167 -20.01 -39.81 -8.59
N ASP A 168 -21.16 -39.63 -7.95
CA ASP A 168 -22.22 -40.65 -7.85
C ASP A 168 -23.25 -40.59 -8.98
N LEU A 169 -23.05 -39.70 -9.95
CA LEU A 169 -23.94 -39.57 -11.10
C LEU A 169 -23.50 -40.44 -12.27
N ASP A 170 -24.43 -40.67 -13.20
CA ASP A 170 -24.13 -41.38 -14.44
C ASP A 170 -23.01 -40.68 -15.23
N LEU A 171 -22.37 -41.45 -16.12
CA LEU A 171 -21.22 -40.97 -16.87
C LEU A 171 -21.57 -39.78 -17.79
N ALA A 172 -22.77 -39.76 -18.37
CA ALA A 172 -23.17 -38.69 -19.28
C ALA A 172 -23.33 -37.37 -18.54
N THR A 173 -23.99 -37.37 -17.37
CA THR A 173 -24.12 -36.17 -16.53
C THR A 173 -22.76 -35.63 -16.07
N ARG A 174 -21.83 -36.50 -15.66
CA ARG A 174 -20.47 -36.09 -15.30
C ARG A 174 -19.72 -35.43 -16.46
N GLN A 175 -19.84 -35.99 -17.67
CA GLN A 175 -19.21 -35.42 -18.86
C GLN A 175 -19.81 -34.06 -19.22
N LEU A 176 -21.15 -33.91 -19.14
CA LEU A 176 -21.81 -32.61 -19.34
C LEU A 176 -21.33 -31.57 -18.32
N PHE A 177 -21.16 -31.97 -17.07
CA PHE A 177 -20.64 -31.07 -16.04
C PHE A 177 -19.18 -30.66 -16.31
N GLU A 178 -18.29 -31.58 -16.65
CA GLU A 178 -16.89 -31.22 -16.97
C GLU A 178 -16.78 -30.35 -18.24
N GLN A 179 -17.68 -30.52 -19.21
CA GLN A 179 -17.79 -29.61 -20.35
C GLN A 179 -18.18 -28.20 -19.89
N TYR A 180 -19.18 -28.09 -19.01
CA TYR A 180 -19.56 -26.81 -18.39
C TYR A 180 -18.40 -26.17 -17.64
N VAL A 181 -17.66 -26.92 -16.81
CA VAL A 181 -16.48 -26.41 -16.09
C VAL A 181 -15.41 -25.93 -17.06
N THR A 182 -15.10 -26.73 -18.09
CA THR A 182 -14.10 -26.36 -19.10
C THR A 182 -14.48 -25.09 -19.85
N ALA A 183 -15.78 -24.90 -20.14
CA ALA A 183 -16.28 -23.71 -20.80
C ALA A 183 -16.23 -22.46 -19.90
N THR A 184 -16.45 -22.62 -18.59
CA THR A 184 -16.60 -21.50 -17.64
C THR A 184 -15.36 -21.18 -16.80
N GLN A 185 -14.38 -22.08 -16.70
CA GLN A 185 -13.18 -21.88 -15.87
C GLN A 185 -12.31 -20.70 -16.29
N ASN A 186 -12.43 -20.27 -17.55
CA ASN A 186 -11.70 -19.11 -18.09
C ASN A 186 -12.50 -17.80 -17.95
N ASP A 187 -13.79 -17.88 -17.62
CA ASP A 187 -14.62 -16.71 -17.39
C ASP A 187 -14.31 -16.10 -16.02
N PRO A 188 -14.52 -14.78 -15.85
CA PRO A 188 -14.43 -14.16 -14.54
C PRO A 188 -15.40 -14.83 -13.57
N ALA A 189 -14.90 -15.23 -12.40
CA ALA A 189 -15.75 -15.84 -11.38
C ALA A 189 -16.93 -14.93 -11.00
N PRO A 190 -18.13 -15.49 -10.73
CA PRO A 190 -19.29 -14.68 -10.42
C PRO A 190 -19.03 -13.83 -9.18
N GLN A 191 -19.38 -12.55 -9.27
CA GLN A 191 -19.17 -11.60 -8.19
C GLN A 191 -20.21 -11.78 -7.09
N ILE A 192 -19.82 -11.49 -5.85
CA ILE A 192 -20.76 -11.42 -4.71
C ILE A 192 -21.87 -10.42 -5.06
N GLY A 193 -23.12 -10.76 -4.74
CA GLY A 193 -24.31 -9.98 -5.09
C GLY A 193 -24.92 -10.31 -6.45
N THR A 194 -24.27 -11.13 -7.28
CA THR A 194 -24.85 -11.59 -8.56
C THR A 194 -25.80 -12.77 -8.35
N MET A 195 -26.69 -13.01 -9.31
CA MET A 195 -27.63 -14.13 -9.32
C MET A 195 -27.22 -15.19 -10.36
N PRO A 196 -27.56 -16.47 -10.18
CA PRO A 196 -27.22 -17.51 -11.14
C PRO A 196 -27.85 -17.23 -12.51
N PRO A 197 -27.07 -17.34 -13.61
CA PRO A 197 -27.61 -17.18 -14.95
C PRO A 197 -28.64 -18.30 -15.22
N ASN A 198 -29.74 -17.95 -15.89
CA ASN A 198 -30.81 -18.89 -16.28
C ASN A 198 -31.49 -19.63 -15.12
N PHE A 199 -31.61 -19.01 -13.95
CA PHE A 199 -32.30 -19.62 -12.81
C PHE A 199 -33.74 -20.03 -13.13
N CYS A 200 -34.05 -21.32 -12.93
CA CYS A 200 -35.41 -21.83 -12.99
C CYS A 200 -36.05 -21.79 -11.59
N GLY A 201 -37.10 -20.98 -11.44
CA GLY A 201 -37.84 -20.86 -10.17
C GLY A 201 -38.61 -22.13 -9.77
N ASN A 202 -38.75 -23.10 -10.67
CA ASN A 202 -39.35 -24.39 -10.39
C ASN A 202 -38.27 -25.43 -10.06
N THR A 203 -37.99 -25.63 -8.77
CA THR A 203 -36.94 -26.56 -8.31
C THR A 203 -37.19 -28.01 -8.71
N TYR A 204 -38.44 -28.40 -8.94
CA TYR A 204 -38.79 -29.75 -9.38
C TYR A 204 -38.50 -30.00 -10.87
N ALA A 205 -38.27 -28.94 -11.65
CA ALA A 205 -37.85 -29.04 -13.04
C ALA A 205 -36.32 -29.10 -13.21
N LEU A 206 -35.56 -28.94 -12.12
CA LEU A 206 -34.09 -28.97 -12.17
C LEU A 206 -33.60 -30.39 -12.42
N GLU A 207 -32.73 -30.55 -13.40
CA GLU A 207 -31.97 -31.77 -13.62
C GLU A 207 -30.69 -31.79 -12.79
N HIS A 208 -29.99 -32.92 -12.78
CA HIS A 208 -28.71 -33.03 -12.07
C HIS A 208 -27.69 -31.98 -12.53
N ILE A 209 -27.64 -31.69 -13.83
CA ILE A 209 -26.73 -30.68 -14.37
C ILE A 209 -27.05 -29.27 -13.86
N ASP A 210 -28.33 -28.91 -13.77
CA ASP A 210 -28.75 -27.59 -13.26
C ASP A 210 -28.35 -27.44 -11.79
N ILE A 211 -28.54 -28.51 -10.99
CA ILE A 211 -28.16 -28.52 -9.58
C ILE A 211 -26.63 -28.35 -9.42
N LEU A 212 -25.83 -29.03 -10.24
CA LEU A 212 -24.37 -28.88 -10.23
C LEU A 212 -23.92 -27.48 -10.64
N GLN A 213 -24.61 -26.85 -11.60
CA GLN A 213 -24.37 -25.46 -11.98
C GLN A 213 -24.72 -24.49 -10.84
N LEU A 214 -25.82 -24.73 -10.10
CA LEU A 214 -26.18 -23.94 -8.92
C LEU A 214 -25.16 -24.10 -7.79
N VAL A 215 -24.69 -25.31 -7.48
CA VAL A 215 -23.62 -25.53 -6.50
C VAL A 215 -22.34 -24.81 -6.92
N SER A 216 -21.97 -24.92 -8.21
CA SER A 216 -20.80 -24.24 -8.77
C SER A 216 -20.95 -22.72 -8.69
N PHE A 217 -22.14 -22.19 -8.95
CA PHE A 217 -22.41 -20.76 -8.87
C PHE A 217 -22.38 -20.24 -7.44
N TYR A 218 -23.09 -20.87 -6.49
CA TYR A 218 -23.17 -20.35 -5.11
C TYR A 218 -21.87 -20.55 -4.33
N ASN A 219 -21.10 -21.61 -4.65
CA ASN A 219 -19.91 -22.02 -3.88
C ASN A 219 -20.23 -22.20 -2.38
N GLU A 220 -21.41 -22.74 -2.09
CA GLU A 220 -21.90 -23.04 -0.76
C GLU A 220 -22.40 -24.49 -0.71
N ASP A 221 -22.34 -25.08 0.48
CA ASP A 221 -22.94 -26.38 0.73
C ASP A 221 -24.46 -26.24 0.79
N LEU A 222 -25.14 -26.73 -0.24
CA LEU A 222 -26.60 -26.80 -0.31
C LEU A 222 -27.19 -27.93 0.54
N GLY A 223 -26.36 -28.63 1.32
CA GLY A 223 -26.72 -29.87 2.01
C GLY A 223 -26.71 -31.08 1.07
N ILE A 224 -26.01 -30.99 -0.06
CA ILE A 224 -25.94 -32.04 -1.08
C ILE A 224 -24.55 -32.67 -1.00
N GLY A 225 -24.46 -33.87 -0.43
CA GLY A 225 -23.21 -34.62 -0.32
C GLY A 225 -23.05 -35.73 -1.36
N PRO A 226 -21.86 -36.36 -1.42
CA PRO A 226 -21.71 -37.65 -2.05
C PRO A 226 -22.63 -38.67 -1.35
N ASN A 227 -23.31 -39.50 -2.13
CA ASN A 227 -24.38 -40.44 -1.76
C ASN A 227 -25.73 -39.81 -1.41
N HIS A 228 -25.95 -38.53 -1.72
CA HIS A 228 -27.26 -37.91 -1.48
C HIS A 228 -28.36 -38.57 -2.34
N PRO A 229 -29.52 -38.94 -1.75
CA PRO A 229 -30.54 -39.78 -2.37
C PRO A 229 -31.19 -39.20 -3.63
N GLY A 230 -30.73 -39.61 -4.82
CA GLY A 230 -31.41 -39.37 -6.11
C GLY A 230 -31.68 -37.90 -6.47
N LEU A 231 -32.33 -37.67 -7.62
CA LEU A 231 -32.64 -36.31 -8.10
C LEU A 231 -33.60 -35.57 -7.17
N ASN A 232 -34.66 -36.25 -6.71
CA ASN A 232 -35.72 -35.63 -5.92
C ASN A 232 -35.21 -35.02 -4.59
N GLU A 233 -34.36 -35.72 -3.84
CA GLU A 233 -33.86 -35.18 -2.58
C GLU A 233 -32.87 -34.04 -2.81
N ARG A 234 -32.13 -34.04 -3.93
CA ARG A 234 -31.28 -32.91 -4.32
C ARG A 234 -32.13 -31.68 -4.68
N GLN A 235 -33.24 -31.87 -5.41
CA GLN A 235 -34.21 -30.80 -5.68
C GLN A 235 -34.81 -30.23 -4.39
N LYS A 236 -35.15 -31.10 -3.42
CA LYS A 236 -35.60 -30.68 -2.08
C LYS A 236 -34.52 -29.93 -1.30
N ALA A 237 -33.26 -30.33 -1.41
CA ALA A 237 -32.14 -29.62 -0.79
C ALA A 237 -31.98 -28.20 -1.37
N VAL A 238 -32.07 -28.04 -2.70
CA VAL A 238 -32.09 -26.73 -3.35
C VAL A 238 -33.30 -25.91 -2.89
N LEU A 239 -34.50 -26.50 -2.86
CA LEU A 239 -35.69 -25.84 -2.34
C LEU A 239 -35.48 -25.35 -0.91
N LYS A 240 -34.95 -26.22 -0.04
CA LYS A 240 -34.65 -25.90 1.35
C LYS A 240 -33.71 -24.72 1.45
N PHE A 241 -32.61 -24.71 0.70
CA PHE A 241 -31.66 -23.59 0.65
C PHE A 241 -32.31 -22.26 0.25
N LEU A 242 -33.26 -22.29 -0.71
CA LEU A 242 -33.96 -21.11 -1.20
C LEU A 242 -35.01 -20.54 -0.24
N VAL A 243 -35.46 -21.32 0.75
CA VAL A 243 -36.54 -20.92 1.68
C VAL A 243 -36.13 -20.88 3.16
N SER A 244 -35.03 -21.52 3.54
CA SER A 244 -34.57 -21.60 4.92
C SER A 244 -33.90 -20.30 5.36
N LEU A 245 -34.37 -19.70 6.46
CA LEU A 245 -33.75 -18.55 7.10
C LEU A 245 -32.44 -18.91 7.79
#